data_AF-A0A0F5K0U1-F1
#
_entry.id   AF-A0A0F5K0U1-F1
#
_cell.length_a   1.000
_cell.length_b   1.000
_cell.length_c   1.000
_cell.angle_alpha   90.00
_cell.angle_beta   90.00
_cell.angle_gamma   90.00
#
_symmetry.space_group_name_H-M   'P 1'
#
loop_
_entity.id
_entity.type
_entity.pdbx_description
1 polymer ?
#
loop_
_entity_poly.entity_id
_entity_poly.type
_entity_poly.pdbx_seq_one_letter_code
_entity_poly.pdbx_strand_id
1 'polypeptide(L)'
;MNKPTQGMIATKRRGSTERRERPYHHGALREALLEAAERILARDGIDQLTLRAAAREAGASHAAPKNHFENVAGLLSELAAVGFRRFERRLLDAVQVAETVEEKLAALGRAYVAFAIDHPGLFVLMFRSERLDLQRPSLSAAMTAASSVLRDAVDAHPTVDGTLPIDRAARLVTAWSLAHGFAMLKIDGRLDVITESLPDRGEAMMLLDTILAAGGGRLSNAPVGNGKAR
;
A
#
# COMPACT_ATOMS: atom_id res chain seq x y z
N MET A 1 1.63 -88.37 -24.18
CA MET A 1 2.99 -88.03 -24.66
C MET A 1 2.96 -86.58 -25.15
N ASN A 2 3.77 -85.72 -24.52
CA ASN A 2 4.26 -84.38 -24.91
C ASN A 2 3.37 -83.27 -25.52
N LYS A 3 3.21 -82.18 -24.73
CA LYS A 3 3.37 -80.76 -25.14
C LYS A 3 4.87 -80.45 -25.39
N PRO A 4 5.36 -79.27 -25.90
CA PRO A 4 4.83 -77.88 -25.86
C PRO A 4 5.00 -77.08 -27.20
N THR A 5 4.60 -75.80 -27.40
CA THR A 5 5.25 -74.57 -26.88
C THR A 5 4.51 -73.28 -27.30
N GLN A 6 4.20 -72.45 -26.28
CA GLN A 6 4.18 -70.97 -26.11
C GLN A 6 3.49 -69.95 -27.05
N GLY A 7 2.98 -68.91 -26.36
CA GLY A 7 2.71 -67.54 -26.83
C GLY A 7 1.20 -67.26 -26.88
N MET A 8 0.57 -66.29 -26.22
CA MET A 8 1.01 -65.03 -25.64
C MET A 8 0.00 -64.60 -24.56
N ILE A 9 0.52 -63.78 -23.65
CA ILE A 9 -0.10 -63.25 -22.45
C ILE A 9 -0.94 -62.01 -22.83
N ALA A 10 -2.19 -61.94 -22.42
CA ALA A 10 -3.00 -60.70 -22.51
C ALA A 10 -3.39 -60.25 -21.10
N THR A 11 -2.45 -59.58 -20.44
CA THR A 11 -2.64 -58.89 -19.17
C THR A 11 -3.50 -57.64 -19.40
N LYS A 12 -4.72 -57.61 -18.86
CA LYS A 12 -5.58 -56.43 -18.84
C LYS A 12 -4.96 -55.37 -17.90
N ARG A 13 -4.24 -54.40 -18.48
CA ARG A 13 -3.68 -53.24 -17.75
C ARG A 13 -4.77 -52.19 -17.47
N ARG A 14 -4.82 -51.79 -16.19
CA ARG A 14 -5.01 -50.45 -15.60
C ARG A 14 -5.91 -49.44 -16.32
N GLY A 15 -7.00 -49.06 -15.64
CA GLY A 15 -7.52 -47.69 -15.67
C GLY A 15 -7.27 -47.03 -14.32
N SER A 16 -6.04 -46.59 -14.07
CA SER A 16 -5.75 -45.64 -12.99
C SER A 16 -6.23 -44.27 -13.48
N THR A 17 -7.28 -43.74 -12.86
CA THR A 17 -7.65 -42.33 -12.97
C THR A 17 -6.49 -41.50 -12.45
N GLU A 18 -5.60 -41.06 -13.35
CA GLU A 18 -4.67 -39.98 -13.07
C GLU A 18 -5.52 -38.73 -12.81
N ARG A 19 -5.75 -38.47 -11.51
CA ARG A 19 -6.08 -37.14 -11.03
C ARG A 19 -4.90 -36.27 -11.43
N ARG A 20 -5.04 -35.55 -12.56
CA ARG A 20 -4.12 -34.49 -12.96
C ARG A 20 -4.12 -33.45 -11.84
N GLU A 21 -3.20 -33.61 -10.90
CA GLU A 21 -2.79 -32.54 -10.00
C GLU A 21 -2.26 -31.43 -10.89
N ARG A 22 -3.11 -30.43 -11.15
CA ARG A 22 -2.69 -29.20 -11.79
C ARG A 22 -1.60 -28.61 -10.90
N PRO A 23 -0.44 -28.20 -11.45
CA PRO A 23 0.61 -27.60 -10.66
C PRO A 23 0.02 -26.40 -9.93
N TYR A 24 -0.07 -26.52 -8.61
CA TYR A 24 -0.66 -25.47 -7.78
C TYR A 24 0.35 -24.33 -7.76
N HIS A 25 0.12 -23.31 -8.59
CA HIS A 25 0.93 -22.10 -8.61
C HIS A 25 0.74 -21.39 -7.26
N HIS A 26 1.58 -21.70 -6.28
CA HIS A 26 1.51 -21.13 -4.94
C HIS A 26 1.55 -19.58 -4.93
N GLY A 27 2.24 -18.97 -5.91
CA GLY A 27 2.20 -17.53 -6.15
C GLY A 27 0.83 -17.02 -6.58
N ALA A 28 0.18 -17.72 -7.53
CA ALA A 28 -1.13 -17.35 -8.03
C ALA A 28 -2.22 -17.42 -6.94
N LEU A 29 -2.14 -18.38 -6.01
CA LEU A 29 -3.06 -18.41 -4.88
C LEU A 29 -2.85 -17.23 -3.93
N ARG A 30 -1.60 -16.93 -3.57
CA ARG A 30 -1.30 -15.83 -2.66
C ARG A 30 -1.79 -14.49 -3.23
N GLU A 31 -1.57 -14.26 -4.52
CA GLU A 31 -2.06 -13.09 -5.25
C GLU A 31 -3.59 -13.07 -5.29
N ALA A 32 -4.24 -14.18 -5.65
CA ALA A 32 -5.70 -14.28 -5.66
C ALA A 32 -6.34 -14.00 -4.28
N LEU A 33 -5.68 -14.42 -3.19
CA LEU A 33 -6.11 -14.13 -1.82
C LEU A 33 -5.95 -12.64 -1.47
N LEU A 34 -4.89 -11.97 -1.95
CA LEU A 34 -4.71 -10.53 -1.76
C LEU A 34 -5.72 -9.73 -2.58
N GLU A 35 -5.99 -10.11 -3.83
CA GLU A 35 -7.03 -9.49 -4.65
C GLU A 35 -8.42 -9.67 -4.05
N ALA A 36 -8.71 -10.86 -3.52
CA ALA A 36 -9.95 -11.13 -2.79
C ALA A 36 -10.07 -10.28 -1.52
N ALA A 37 -8.99 -10.16 -0.75
CA ALA A 37 -8.95 -9.28 0.41
C ALA A 37 -9.15 -7.81 0.01
N GLU A 38 -8.56 -7.34 -1.09
CA GLU A 38 -8.76 -5.98 -1.58
C GLU A 38 -10.23 -5.72 -1.99
N ARG A 39 -10.89 -6.69 -2.64
CA ARG A 39 -12.32 -6.60 -2.96
C ARG A 39 -13.20 -6.51 -1.72
N ILE A 40 -12.92 -7.32 -0.70
CA ILE A 40 -13.64 -7.28 0.58
C ILE A 40 -13.39 -5.93 1.27
N LEU A 41 -12.15 -5.44 1.28
CA LEU A 41 -11.80 -4.15 1.88
C LEU A 41 -12.59 -3.01 1.26
N ALA A 42 -12.69 -2.99 -0.07
CA ALA A 42 -13.40 -1.94 -0.81
C ALA A 42 -14.92 -1.99 -0.60
N ARG A 43 -15.49 -3.19 -0.49
CA ARG A 43 -16.95 -3.39 -0.38
C ARG A 43 -17.47 -3.31 1.05
N ASP A 44 -16.76 -3.95 1.98
CA ASP A 44 -17.26 -4.27 3.32
C ASP A 44 -16.41 -3.64 4.45
N GLY A 45 -15.25 -3.06 4.12
CA GLY A 45 -14.33 -2.46 5.10
C GLY A 45 -13.40 -3.44 5.81
N ILE A 46 -12.48 -2.89 6.60
CA ILE A 46 -11.37 -3.64 7.23
C ILE A 46 -11.84 -4.69 8.24
N ASP A 47 -12.95 -4.44 8.95
CA ASP A 47 -13.43 -5.34 10.01
C ASP A 47 -13.95 -6.67 9.46
N GLN A 48 -14.32 -6.68 8.18
CA GLN A 48 -14.81 -7.86 7.49
C GLN A 48 -13.67 -8.72 6.90
N LEU A 49 -12.43 -8.24 6.96
CA LEU A 49 -11.26 -8.98 6.52
C LEU A 49 -10.88 -10.05 7.53
N THR A 50 -11.08 -11.30 7.11
CA THR A 50 -10.60 -12.50 7.80
C THR A 50 -9.97 -13.45 6.79
N LEU A 51 -9.08 -14.33 7.25
CA LEU A 51 -8.51 -15.38 6.41
C LEU A 51 -9.61 -16.22 5.71
N ARG A 52 -10.70 -16.53 6.43
CA ARG A 52 -11.82 -17.30 5.89
C ARG A 52 -12.60 -16.52 4.83
N ALA A 53 -12.85 -15.23 5.06
CA ALA A 53 -13.53 -14.38 4.09
C ALA A 53 -12.72 -14.27 2.80
N ALA A 54 -11.40 -14.04 2.89
CA ALA A 54 -10.51 -14.01 1.75
C ALA A 54 -10.46 -15.34 0.99
N ALA A 55 -10.37 -16.49 1.69
CA ALA A 55 -10.41 -17.80 1.04
C ALA A 55 -11.71 -18.03 0.26
N ARG A 56 -12.85 -17.68 0.87
CA ARG A 56 -14.17 -17.84 0.26
C ARG A 56 -14.32 -16.96 -0.98
N GLU A 57 -13.92 -15.70 -0.88
CA GLU A 57 -13.96 -14.73 -1.99
C GLU A 57 -12.97 -15.11 -3.13
N ALA A 58 -11.87 -15.79 -2.81
CA ALA A 58 -10.92 -16.32 -3.80
C ALA A 58 -11.31 -17.70 -4.38
N GLY A 59 -12.39 -18.33 -3.89
CA GLY A 59 -12.75 -19.70 -4.28
C GLY A 59 -11.74 -20.76 -3.83
N ALA A 60 -10.95 -20.48 -2.80
CA ALA A 60 -9.91 -21.36 -2.26
C ALA A 60 -10.40 -22.23 -1.10
N SER A 61 -9.70 -23.34 -0.85
CA SER A 61 -9.99 -24.21 0.31
C SER A 61 -9.67 -23.50 1.63
N HIS A 62 -10.36 -23.87 2.70
CA HIS A 62 -10.28 -23.17 3.99
C HIS A 62 -8.89 -23.19 4.66
N ALA A 63 -8.06 -24.20 4.37
CA ALA A 63 -6.71 -24.29 4.94
C ALA A 63 -5.69 -23.39 4.23
N ALA A 64 -5.98 -22.98 2.99
CA ALA A 64 -5.00 -22.35 2.11
C ALA A 64 -4.44 -21.01 2.63
N PRO A 65 -5.24 -20.07 3.19
CA PRO A 65 -4.72 -18.76 3.61
C PRO A 65 -3.74 -18.83 4.78
N LYS A 66 -3.94 -19.77 5.72
CA LYS A 66 -3.10 -19.89 6.92
C LYS A 66 -1.64 -20.20 6.57
N ASN A 67 -1.41 -20.99 5.52
CA ASN A 67 -0.07 -21.34 5.07
C ASN A 67 0.66 -20.18 4.37
N HIS A 68 -0.06 -19.16 3.90
CA HIS A 68 0.53 -18.01 3.21
C HIS A 68 0.70 -16.78 4.11
N PHE A 69 -0.18 -16.62 5.09
CA PHE A 69 -0.28 -15.39 5.89
C PHE A 69 -0.17 -15.60 7.39
N GLU A 70 -0.17 -16.85 7.86
CA GLU A 70 -0.15 -17.26 9.28
C GLU A 70 -1.41 -16.88 10.07
N ASN A 71 -1.79 -15.61 10.05
CA ASN A 71 -2.94 -15.04 10.75
C ASN A 71 -3.53 -13.85 9.96
N VAL A 72 -4.58 -13.22 10.50
CA VAL A 72 -5.24 -12.09 9.82
C VAL A 72 -4.33 -10.86 9.73
N ALA A 73 -3.52 -10.57 10.75
CA ALA A 73 -2.58 -9.46 10.73
C ALA A 73 -1.52 -9.64 9.62
N GLY A 74 -1.06 -10.88 9.38
CA GLY A 74 -0.19 -11.19 8.24
C GLY A 74 -0.84 -10.92 6.89
N LEU A 75 -2.12 -11.28 6.71
CA LEU A 75 -2.87 -10.94 5.48
C LEU A 75 -3.00 -9.42 5.30
N LEU A 76 -3.39 -8.72 6.37
CA LEU A 76 -3.54 -7.26 6.36
C LEU A 76 -2.21 -6.56 6.07
N SER A 77 -1.11 -7.06 6.63
CA SER A 77 0.24 -6.51 6.43
C SER A 77 0.72 -6.69 4.99
N GLU A 78 0.44 -7.83 4.38
CA GLU A 78 0.76 -8.07 2.97
C GLU A 78 -0.09 -7.21 2.02
N LEU A 79 -1.36 -7.01 2.36
CA LEU A 79 -2.24 -6.11 1.61
C LEU A 79 -1.81 -4.64 1.77
N ALA A 80 -1.46 -4.21 2.99
CA ALA A 80 -0.86 -2.90 3.24
C ALA A 80 0.44 -2.72 2.46
N ALA A 81 1.29 -3.75 2.35
CA ALA A 81 2.50 -3.71 1.54
C ALA A 81 2.20 -3.53 0.04
N VAL A 82 1.12 -4.14 -0.48
CA VAL A 82 0.62 -3.86 -1.85
C VAL A 82 0.22 -2.39 -1.97
N GLY A 83 -0.52 -1.86 -0.98
CA GLY A 83 -0.90 -0.45 -0.91
C GLY A 83 0.31 0.49 -0.97
N PHE A 84 1.29 0.30 -0.08
CA PHE A 84 2.51 1.11 -0.04
C PHE A 84 3.33 1.05 -1.35
N ARG A 85 3.42 -0.10 -2.03
CA ARG A 85 4.10 -0.18 -3.33
C ARG A 85 3.36 0.57 -4.44
N ARG A 86 2.03 0.50 -4.47
CA ARG A 86 1.24 1.29 -5.43
C ARG A 86 1.34 2.78 -5.13
N PHE A 87 1.33 3.12 -3.85
CA PHE A 87 1.48 4.48 -3.36
C PHE A 87 2.84 5.07 -3.71
N GLU A 88 3.93 4.35 -3.42
CA GLU A 88 5.29 4.72 -3.80
C GLU A 88 5.39 5.06 -5.29
N ARG A 89 4.91 4.16 -6.17
CA ARG A 89 4.91 4.40 -7.61
C ARG A 89 4.19 5.69 -7.99
N ARG A 90 3.01 5.94 -7.39
CA ARG A 90 2.25 7.17 -7.62
C ARG A 90 3.01 8.42 -7.20
N LEU A 91 3.77 8.36 -6.10
CA LEU A 91 4.62 9.44 -5.63
C LEU A 91 5.83 9.66 -6.56
N LEU A 92 6.48 8.57 -6.99
CA LEU A 92 7.62 8.62 -7.91
C LEU A 92 7.23 9.25 -9.26
N ASP A 93 6.10 8.82 -9.83
CA ASP A 93 5.58 9.36 -11.09
C ASP A 93 5.31 10.87 -10.98
N ALA A 94 4.83 11.33 -9.82
CA ALA A 94 4.49 12.73 -9.60
C ALA A 94 5.72 13.66 -9.55
N VAL A 95 6.85 13.19 -9.03
CA VAL A 95 8.07 14.02 -8.90
C VAL A 95 8.93 14.05 -10.15
N GLN A 96 8.68 13.20 -11.15
CA GLN A 96 9.49 13.16 -12.38
C GLN A 96 9.44 14.46 -13.19
N VAL A 97 8.35 15.20 -13.09
CA VAL A 97 8.08 16.40 -13.89
C VAL A 97 8.33 17.71 -13.13
N ALA A 98 8.85 17.64 -11.91
CA ALA A 98 9.04 18.79 -11.02
C ALA A 98 10.54 19.14 -10.88
N GLU A 99 10.88 20.41 -11.04
CA GLU A 99 12.27 20.88 -11.07
C GLU A 99 12.70 21.43 -9.70
N THR A 100 11.82 22.20 -9.05
CA THR A 100 12.06 22.83 -7.76
C THR A 100 11.58 21.98 -6.58
N VAL A 101 12.05 22.29 -5.36
CA VAL A 101 11.60 21.61 -4.13
C VAL A 101 10.11 21.88 -3.89
N GLU A 102 9.67 23.11 -4.14
CA GLU A 102 8.29 23.56 -3.99
C GLU A 102 7.36 22.82 -4.95
N GLU A 103 7.75 22.68 -6.22
CA GLU A 103 6.99 21.91 -7.22
C GLU A 103 6.90 20.44 -6.84
N LYS A 104 8.00 19.83 -6.36
CA LYS A 104 8.01 18.43 -5.92
C LYS A 104 7.08 18.23 -4.74
N LEU A 105 7.12 19.11 -3.74
CA LEU A 105 6.23 19.06 -2.58
C LEU A 105 4.76 19.19 -2.98
N ALA A 106 4.44 20.11 -3.89
CA ALA A 106 3.08 20.27 -4.39
C ALA A 106 2.61 19.04 -5.20
N ALA A 107 3.47 18.50 -6.06
CA ALA A 107 3.17 17.30 -6.84
C ALA A 107 2.96 16.07 -5.94
N LEU A 108 3.81 15.90 -4.91
CA LEU A 108 3.66 14.85 -3.91
C LEU A 108 2.37 15.01 -3.11
N GLY A 109 2.04 16.23 -2.66
CA GLY A 109 0.78 16.50 -1.96
C GLY A 109 -0.44 16.11 -2.78
N ARG A 110 -0.48 16.47 -4.06
CA ARG A 110 -1.54 16.07 -4.99
C ARG A 110 -1.61 14.56 -5.18
N ALA A 111 -0.48 13.91 -5.44
CA ALA A 111 -0.40 12.46 -5.64
C ALA A 111 -0.82 11.69 -4.38
N TYR A 112 -0.44 12.20 -3.21
CA TYR A 112 -0.79 11.67 -1.90
C TYR A 112 -2.31 11.62 -1.72
N VAL A 113 -2.98 12.76 -1.91
CA VAL A 113 -4.42 12.90 -1.73
C VAL A 113 -5.19 12.17 -2.82
N ALA A 114 -4.73 12.23 -4.08
CA ALA A 114 -5.37 11.50 -5.18
C ALA A 114 -5.38 9.98 -4.91
N PHE A 115 -4.27 9.40 -4.45
CA PHE A 115 -4.24 7.98 -4.10
C PHE A 115 -5.23 7.63 -2.98
N ALA A 116 -5.35 8.50 -1.97
CA ALA A 116 -6.29 8.31 -0.88
C ALA A 116 -7.75 8.35 -1.36
N ILE A 117 -8.07 9.22 -2.32
CA ILE A 117 -9.40 9.32 -2.95
C ILE A 117 -9.70 8.10 -3.83
N ASP A 118 -8.73 7.66 -4.64
CA ASP A 118 -8.89 6.54 -5.57
C ASP A 118 -8.98 5.19 -4.83
N HIS A 119 -8.35 5.08 -3.66
CA HIS A 119 -8.22 3.83 -2.90
C HIS A 119 -8.45 4.01 -1.39
N PRO A 120 -9.62 4.50 -0.94
CA PRO A 120 -9.83 4.93 0.45
C PRO A 120 -9.66 3.81 1.48
N GLY A 121 -10.22 2.62 1.22
CA GLY A 121 -10.09 1.47 2.13
C GLY A 121 -8.66 0.98 2.27
N LEU A 122 -7.91 0.92 1.15
CA LEU A 122 -6.51 0.51 1.12
C LEU A 122 -5.62 1.56 1.80
N PHE A 123 -5.87 2.84 1.54
CA PHE A 123 -5.17 3.95 2.17
C PHE A 123 -5.38 3.93 3.70
N VAL A 124 -6.61 3.78 4.18
CA VAL A 124 -6.89 3.66 5.62
C VAL A 124 -6.15 2.46 6.21
N LEU A 125 -6.19 1.29 5.57
CA LEU A 125 -5.49 0.09 6.04
C LEU A 125 -3.99 0.32 6.22
N MET A 126 -3.33 0.99 5.27
CA MET A 126 -1.88 1.25 5.31
C MET A 126 -1.42 1.96 6.59
N PHE A 127 -2.29 2.75 7.22
CA PHE A 127 -1.96 3.55 8.42
C PHE A 127 -2.64 3.04 9.70
N ARG A 128 -3.17 1.80 9.72
CA ARG A 128 -3.77 1.14 10.90
C ARG A 128 -2.74 0.27 11.64
N SER A 129 -1.71 0.89 12.20
CA SER A 129 -0.56 0.21 12.83
C SER A 129 -0.97 -0.89 13.84
N GLU A 130 -2.04 -0.70 14.59
CA GLU A 130 -2.58 -1.65 15.57
C GLU A 130 -3.14 -2.94 14.96
N ARG A 131 -3.36 -2.97 13.64
CA ARG A 131 -3.86 -4.12 12.87
C ARG A 131 -2.75 -4.84 12.09
N LEU A 132 -1.55 -4.27 12.05
CA LEU A 132 -0.46 -4.71 11.18
C LEU A 132 0.72 -5.27 12.00
N ASP A 133 1.41 -6.22 11.40
CA ASP A 133 2.76 -6.61 11.82
C ASP A 133 3.77 -5.73 11.10
N LEU A 134 4.14 -4.61 11.71
CA LEU A 134 5.08 -3.64 11.15
C LEU A 134 6.51 -4.20 10.97
N GLN A 135 6.84 -5.32 11.62
CA GLN A 135 8.14 -5.97 11.48
C GLN A 135 8.17 -6.95 10.30
N ARG A 136 7.02 -7.21 9.67
CA ARG A 136 6.94 -8.07 8.49
C ARG A 136 7.82 -7.51 7.37
N PRO A 137 8.77 -8.30 6.81
CA PRO A 137 9.76 -7.78 5.86
C PRO A 137 9.15 -7.09 4.63
N SER A 138 8.08 -7.65 4.06
CA SER A 138 7.42 -7.07 2.87
C SER A 138 6.76 -5.73 3.15
N LEU A 139 6.20 -5.54 4.34
CA LEU A 139 5.58 -4.28 4.76
C LEU A 139 6.65 -3.24 5.11
N SER A 140 7.63 -3.62 5.94
CA SER A 140 8.73 -2.73 6.33
C SER A 140 9.50 -2.18 5.12
N ALA A 141 9.81 -3.04 4.14
CA ALA A 141 10.44 -2.62 2.89
C ALA A 141 9.58 -1.63 2.09
N ALA A 142 8.28 -1.92 1.93
CA ALA A 142 7.37 -1.06 1.19
C ALA A 142 7.13 0.31 1.87
N MET A 143 7.01 0.33 3.20
CA MET A 143 6.93 1.57 3.98
C MET A 143 8.21 2.41 3.84
N THR A 144 9.38 1.75 3.89
CA THR A 144 10.67 2.42 3.76
C THR A 144 10.82 3.07 2.38
N ALA A 145 10.44 2.36 1.33
CA ALA A 145 10.50 2.83 -0.05
C ALA A 145 9.50 3.96 -0.33
N ALA A 146 8.24 3.83 0.10
CA ALA A 146 7.26 4.91 -0.04
C ALA A 146 7.68 6.18 0.73
N SER A 147 8.22 6.03 1.94
CA SER A 147 8.65 7.16 2.75
C SER A 147 9.96 7.80 2.27
N SER A 148 10.81 7.10 1.50
CA SER A 148 12.02 7.70 0.94
C SER A 148 11.67 8.77 -0.08
N VAL A 149 10.66 8.55 -0.92
CA VAL A 149 10.22 9.55 -1.92
C VAL A 149 9.92 10.91 -1.27
N LEU A 150 9.24 10.90 -0.11
CA LEU A 150 8.94 12.13 0.63
C LEU A 150 10.19 12.71 1.32
N ARG A 151 11.06 11.87 1.90
CA ARG A 151 12.32 12.32 2.50
C ARG A 151 13.23 13.01 1.49
N ASP A 152 13.38 12.41 0.31
CA ASP A 152 14.23 12.88 -0.77
C ASP A 152 13.76 14.25 -1.27
N ALA A 153 12.44 14.46 -1.37
CA ALA A 153 11.87 15.72 -1.82
C ALA A 153 12.12 16.91 -0.87
N VAL A 154 12.36 16.65 0.43
CA VAL A 154 12.64 17.70 1.42
C VAL A 154 14.07 17.68 1.95
N ASP A 155 14.97 16.93 1.31
CA ASP A 155 16.34 16.68 1.78
C ASP A 155 16.39 16.27 3.27
N ALA A 156 15.48 15.37 3.68
CA ALA A 156 15.40 14.83 5.04
C ALA A 156 16.10 13.48 5.15
N HIS A 157 17.39 13.46 4.85
CA HIS A 157 18.25 12.30 5.03
C HIS A 157 18.91 12.28 6.42
N PRO A 158 19.05 11.08 7.03
CA PRO A 158 19.86 10.93 8.22
C PRO A 158 21.32 11.34 7.99
N THR A 159 21.97 11.89 9.00
CA THR A 159 23.41 12.17 9.03
C THR A 159 24.22 10.87 9.15
N VAL A 160 25.55 10.98 9.12
CA VAL A 160 26.48 9.84 9.18
C VAL A 160 26.27 8.96 10.43
N ASP A 161 25.80 9.54 11.53
CA ASP A 161 25.47 8.85 12.79
C ASP A 161 24.04 8.27 12.82
N GLY A 162 23.27 8.38 11.73
CA GLY A 162 21.91 7.89 11.60
C GLY A 162 20.84 8.81 12.20
N THR A 163 21.18 10.04 12.63
CA THR A 163 20.21 10.98 13.20
C THR A 163 19.60 11.90 12.12
N LEU A 164 18.33 12.29 12.26
CA LEU A 164 17.71 13.28 11.37
C LEU A 164 17.73 14.66 12.06
N PRO A 165 18.37 15.69 11.48
CA PRO A 165 18.33 17.05 12.03
C PRO A 165 16.89 17.54 12.23
N ILE A 166 16.64 18.22 13.35
CA ILE A 166 15.28 18.55 13.78
C ILE A 166 14.53 19.44 12.79
N ASP A 167 15.21 20.34 12.08
CA ASP A 167 14.62 21.17 11.03
C ASP A 167 14.13 20.32 9.85
N ARG A 168 14.92 19.33 9.44
CA ARG A 168 14.59 18.40 8.36
C ARG A 168 13.43 17.49 8.75
N ALA A 169 13.46 16.97 9.98
CA ALA A 169 12.36 16.21 10.55
C ALA A 169 11.07 17.03 10.62
N ALA A 170 11.14 18.30 11.06
CA ALA A 170 10.00 19.19 11.12
C ALA A 170 9.39 19.46 9.75
N ARG A 171 10.22 19.70 8.71
CA ARG A 171 9.72 19.87 7.32
C ARG A 171 9.01 18.61 6.82
N LEU A 172 9.63 17.45 7.01
CA LEU A 172 9.06 16.15 6.63
C LEU A 172 7.71 15.90 7.30
N VAL A 173 7.64 16.05 8.63
CA VAL A 173 6.42 15.83 9.41
C VAL A 173 5.35 16.86 9.06
N THR A 174 5.72 18.11 8.78
CA THR A 174 4.75 19.15 8.38
C THR A 174 4.11 18.82 7.04
N ALA A 175 4.92 18.49 6.02
CA ALA A 175 4.42 18.10 4.71
C ALA A 175 3.54 16.85 4.79
N TRP A 176 3.99 15.84 5.54
CA TRP A 176 3.22 14.61 5.74
C TRP A 176 1.89 14.87 6.47
N SER A 177 1.91 15.64 7.56
CA SER A 177 0.71 15.95 8.37
C SER A 177 -0.33 16.70 7.55
N LEU A 178 0.10 17.65 6.72
CA LEU A 178 -0.80 18.40 5.84
C LEU A 178 -1.50 17.46 4.85
N ALA A 179 -0.73 16.68 4.09
CA ALA A 179 -1.27 15.79 3.08
C ALA A 179 -2.14 14.67 3.69
N HIS A 180 -1.66 14.06 4.78
CA HIS A 180 -2.38 12.99 5.49
C HIS A 180 -3.66 13.50 6.15
N GLY A 181 -3.60 14.64 6.84
CA GLY A 181 -4.76 15.27 7.45
C GLY A 181 -5.82 15.64 6.41
N PHE A 182 -5.41 16.24 5.29
CA PHE A 182 -6.31 16.56 4.19
C PHE A 182 -6.97 15.31 3.59
N ALA A 183 -6.18 14.26 3.32
CA ALA A 183 -6.66 12.98 2.81
C ALA A 183 -7.70 12.35 3.75
N MET A 184 -7.42 12.34 5.07
CA MET A 184 -8.36 11.78 6.05
C MET A 184 -9.63 12.61 6.17
N LEU A 185 -9.54 13.95 6.17
CA LEU A 185 -10.72 14.81 6.14
C LEU A 185 -11.58 14.56 4.89
N LYS A 186 -10.96 14.25 3.75
CA LYS A 186 -11.70 13.88 2.54
C LYS A 186 -12.35 12.51 2.64
N ILE A 187 -11.61 11.50 3.10
CA ILE A 187 -12.10 10.12 3.27
C ILE A 187 -13.30 10.09 4.23
N ASP A 188 -13.24 10.86 5.31
CA ASP A 188 -14.29 10.91 6.33
C ASP A 188 -15.48 11.81 5.92
N GLY A 189 -15.49 12.37 4.70
CA GLY A 189 -16.53 13.29 4.20
C GLY A 189 -16.56 14.65 4.92
N ARG A 190 -15.56 14.95 5.76
CA ARG A 190 -15.53 16.19 6.56
C ARG A 190 -15.20 17.42 5.74
N LEU A 191 -14.49 17.25 4.62
CA LEU A 191 -14.26 18.34 3.67
C LEU A 191 -15.52 18.71 2.88
N ASP A 192 -16.48 17.80 2.74
CA ASP A 192 -17.62 18.00 1.84
C ASP A 192 -18.44 19.22 2.26
N VAL A 193 -18.64 19.40 3.57
CA VAL A 193 -19.29 20.58 4.18
C VAL A 193 -18.60 21.89 3.78
N ILE A 194 -17.27 21.90 3.70
CA ILE A 194 -16.51 23.09 3.31
C ILE A 194 -16.64 23.28 1.79
N THR A 195 -16.42 22.24 0.99
CA THR A 195 -16.46 22.34 -0.47
C THR A 195 -17.84 22.71 -1.01
N GLU A 196 -18.91 22.27 -0.37
CA GLU A 196 -20.29 22.66 -0.70
C GLU A 196 -20.57 24.15 -0.44
N SER A 197 -19.81 24.77 0.48
CA SER A 197 -19.92 26.20 0.77
C SER A 197 -19.13 27.09 -0.19
N LEU A 198 -18.26 26.49 -1.02
CA LEU A 198 -17.46 27.23 -1.99
C LEU A 198 -18.31 27.64 -3.21
N PRO A 199 -18.03 28.80 -3.83
CA PRO A 199 -18.57 29.13 -5.15
C PRO A 199 -18.31 27.98 -6.14
N ASP A 200 -19.29 27.71 -7.00
CA ASP A 200 -19.26 26.65 -8.01
C ASP A 200 -19.06 25.22 -7.49
N ARG A 201 -19.22 24.99 -6.18
CA ARG A 201 -18.96 23.69 -5.51
C ARG A 201 -17.52 23.21 -5.75
N GLY A 202 -16.56 24.08 -5.46
CA GLY A 202 -15.13 23.83 -5.67
C GLY A 202 -14.68 22.44 -5.20
N GLU A 203 -13.89 21.76 -6.05
CA GLU A 203 -13.42 20.41 -5.79
C GLU A 203 -12.34 20.37 -4.68
N ALA A 204 -12.27 19.26 -3.94
CA ALA A 204 -11.28 19.07 -2.88
C ALA A 204 -9.83 19.29 -3.38
N MET A 205 -9.52 18.91 -4.62
CA MET A 205 -8.18 19.13 -5.19
C MET A 205 -7.86 20.61 -5.42
N MET A 206 -8.84 21.43 -5.77
CA MET A 206 -8.65 22.88 -5.92
C MET A 206 -8.32 23.54 -4.58
N LEU A 207 -9.00 23.10 -3.51
CA LEU A 207 -8.71 23.56 -2.16
C LEU A 207 -7.28 23.17 -1.73
N LEU A 208 -6.89 21.93 -2.02
CA LEU A 208 -5.53 21.45 -1.77
C LEU A 208 -4.49 22.30 -2.51
N ASP A 209 -4.69 22.56 -3.80
CA ASP A 209 -3.76 23.37 -4.60
C ASP A 209 -3.63 24.80 -4.03
N THR A 210 -4.75 25.39 -3.58
CA THR A 210 -4.74 26.71 -2.93
C THR A 210 -3.92 26.68 -1.63
N ILE A 211 -4.08 25.63 -0.81
CA ILE A 211 -3.32 25.44 0.44
C ILE A 211 -1.83 25.26 0.15
N LEU A 212 -1.48 24.44 -0.85
CA LEU A 212 -0.09 24.17 -1.23
C LEU A 212 0.59 25.44 -1.77
N ALA A 213 -0.11 26.24 -2.58
CA ALA A 213 0.39 27.52 -3.06
C ALA A 213 0.61 28.52 -1.91
N ALA A 214 -0.30 28.59 -0.94
CA ALA A 214 -0.17 29.46 0.23
C ALA A 214 0.88 28.98 1.25
N GLY A 215 1.15 27.67 1.28
CA GLY A 215 2.10 27.01 2.17
C GLY A 215 3.54 27.00 1.65
N GLY A 216 3.74 26.99 0.32
CA GLY A 216 5.05 26.95 -0.33
C GLY A 216 6.01 28.03 0.18
N GLY A 217 5.55 29.26 0.38
CA GLY A 217 6.38 30.36 0.91
C GLY A 217 6.77 30.25 2.40
N ARG A 218 6.11 29.38 3.18
CA ARG A 218 6.38 29.18 4.62
C ARG A 218 7.18 27.91 4.90
N LEU A 219 7.03 26.87 4.09
CA LEU A 219 7.84 25.65 4.18
C LEU A 219 9.29 25.89 3.73
N SER A 220 9.51 26.78 2.76
CA SER A 220 10.85 27.18 2.30
C SER A 220 11.57 28.15 3.25
N ASN A 221 10.84 28.83 4.16
CA ASN A 221 11.36 29.86 5.07
C ASN A 221 11.47 29.41 6.54
N ALA A 222 11.39 28.11 6.83
CA ALA A 222 11.68 27.63 8.18
C ALA A 222 13.14 28.02 8.53
N PRO A 223 13.38 28.76 9.63
CA PRO A 223 14.70 29.28 9.92
C PRO A 223 15.68 28.13 10.12
N VAL A 224 16.74 28.10 9.31
CA VAL A 224 17.93 27.28 9.56
C VAL A 224 18.48 27.76 10.89
N GLY A 225 18.21 27.02 11.96
CA GLY A 225 18.67 27.35 13.30
C GLY A 225 20.19 27.46 13.28
N ASN A 226 20.70 28.69 13.33
CA ASN A 226 22.13 28.95 13.51
C ASN A 226 22.53 28.46 14.90
N GLY A 227 22.97 27.21 14.97
CA GLY A 227 23.63 26.64 16.14
C GLY A 227 24.94 27.36 16.40
N LYS A 228 24.88 28.50 17.11
CA LYS A 228 26.05 29.02 17.81
C LYS A 228 26.18 28.24 19.11
N ALA A 229 27.14 27.32 19.11
CA ALA A 229 27.70 26.73 20.31
C ALA A 229 28.12 27.84 21.29
N ARG A 230 27.74 27.68 22.56
CA ARG A 230 28.37 28.31 23.70
C ARG A 230 28.97 27.22 24.56
#